data_AF-A0A4Q0YQD3-F1
#
_entry.id   AF-A0A4Q0YQD3-F1
#
_cell.length_a   1.000
_cell.length_b   1.000
_cell.length_c   1.000
_cell.angle_alpha   90.00
_cell.angle_beta   90.00
_cell.angle_gamma   90.00
#
_symmetry.space_group_name_H-M   'P 1'
#
loop_
_entity.id
_entity.type
_entity.pdbx_description
1 polymer ?
#
loop_
_entity_poly.entity_id
_entity_poly.type
_entity_poly.pdbx_seq_one_letter_code
_entity_poly.pdbx_strand_id
1 'polypeptide(L)'
;MPRRPISLTQNTLIIRYGVFNPLTLPISNIESISLHSKEVKGKANLKVYNHFGVPNIEISLREPDGDLKKIYLGVDNPNRLIEAVSGAVAPQNQ
;
A
#
# COMPACT_ATOMS: atom_id res chain seq x y z
N MET A 1 12.11 -0.40 -20.38
CA MET A 1 10.65 -0.59 -20.27
C MET A 1 10.16 0.07 -19.00
N PRO A 2 9.09 0.89 -19.03
CA PRO A 2 8.54 1.48 -17.81
C PRO A 2 7.96 0.39 -16.92
N ARG A 3 8.40 0.33 -15.66
CA ARG A 3 7.83 -0.58 -14.65
C ARG A 3 6.55 0.05 -14.09
N ARG A 4 5.51 -0.75 -13.86
CA ARG A 4 4.24 -0.26 -13.29
C ARG A 4 4.51 0.37 -11.90
N PRO A 5 3.88 1.53 -11.58
CA PRO A 5 4.04 2.19 -10.28
C PRO A 5 3.58 1.33 -9.11
N ILE A 6 2.57 0.49 -9.32
CA ILE A 6 2.12 -0.51 -8.35
C ILE A 6 2.10 -1.86 -9.04
N SER A 7 2.66 -2.87 -8.41
CA SER A 7 2.64 -4.26 -8.88
C SER A 7 2.25 -5.18 -7.74
N LEU A 8 1.27 -6.03 -7.98
CA LEU A 8 0.91 -7.12 -7.07
C LEU A 8 1.41 -8.43 -7.66
N THR A 9 2.14 -9.19 -6.86
CA THR A 9 2.58 -10.56 -7.16
C THR A 9 1.92 -11.54 -6.19
N GLN A 10 2.18 -12.84 -6.33
CA GLN A 10 1.63 -13.85 -5.42
C GLN A 10 2.00 -13.60 -3.95
N ASN A 11 3.20 -13.06 -3.68
CA ASN A 11 3.71 -12.93 -2.32
C ASN A 11 4.04 -11.50 -1.91
N THR A 12 4.10 -10.55 -2.86
CA THR A 12 4.52 -9.17 -2.57
C THR A 12 3.68 -8.12 -3.28
N LEU A 13 3.44 -7.01 -2.58
CA LEU A 13 3.00 -5.73 -3.12
C LEU A 13 4.23 -4.82 -3.30
N ILE A 14 4.43 -4.32 -4.50
CA ILE A 14 5.57 -3.46 -4.85
C ILE A 14 5.05 -2.08 -5.25
N ILE A 15 5.49 -1.04 -4.52
CA ILE A 15 5.13 0.37 -4.73
C ILE A 15 6.37 1.12 -5.22
N ARG A 16 6.30 1.62 -6.45
CA ARG A 16 7.33 2.38 -7.19
C ARG A 16 6.76 3.74 -7.56
N TYR A 17 6.60 4.61 -6.57
CA TYR A 17 5.94 5.89 -6.76
C TYR A 17 6.96 7.04 -6.74
N GLY A 18 7.09 7.76 -7.86
CA GLY A 18 7.95 8.94 -7.99
C GLY A 18 9.45 8.63 -7.84
N VAL A 19 10.14 9.48 -7.08
CA VAL A 19 11.61 9.43 -6.84
C VAL A 19 12.01 8.58 -5.64
N PHE A 20 11.06 8.01 -4.91
CA PHE A 20 11.35 7.19 -3.75
C PHE A 20 11.87 5.81 -4.14
N ASN A 21 12.72 5.23 -3.29
CA ASN A 21 13.08 3.82 -3.39
C ASN A 21 11.80 2.96 -3.41
N PRO A 22 11.75 1.93 -4.28
CA PRO A 22 10.65 0.98 -4.29
C PRO A 22 10.42 0.39 -2.90
N LEU A 23 9.18 0.43 -2.43
CA LEU A 23 8.75 -0.29 -1.24
C LEU A 23 8.20 -1.65 -1.65
N THR A 24 8.76 -2.71 -1.08
CA THR A 24 8.33 -4.09 -1.34
C THR A 24 7.80 -4.66 -0.04
N LEU A 25 6.51 -5.01 -0.01
CA LEU A 25 5.82 -5.50 1.17
C LEU A 25 5.38 -6.93 0.94
N PRO A 26 5.74 -7.87 1.83
CA PRO A 26 5.14 -9.19 1.84
C PRO A 26 3.63 -9.09 2.06
N ILE A 27 2.83 -9.81 1.28
CA ILE A 27 1.37 -9.88 1.46
C ILE A 27 1.02 -10.44 2.84
N SER A 28 1.83 -11.37 3.35
CA SER A 28 1.71 -11.91 4.71
C SER A 28 1.84 -10.86 5.80
N ASN A 29 2.53 -9.74 5.53
CA ASN A 29 2.71 -8.64 6.49
C ASN A 29 1.63 -7.55 6.35
N ILE A 30 0.71 -7.66 5.41
CA ILE A 30 -0.43 -6.74 5.31
C ILE A 30 -1.48 -7.18 6.34
N GLU A 31 -1.76 -6.30 7.30
CA GLU A 31 -2.83 -6.49 8.28
C GLU A 31 -4.18 -6.15 7.65
N SER A 32 -4.26 -4.97 7.04
CA SER A 32 -5.48 -4.48 6.40
C SER A 32 -5.17 -3.48 5.30
N ILE A 33 -6.09 -3.39 4.34
CA ILE A 33 -6.12 -2.37 3.30
C ILE A 33 -7.54 -1.80 3.23
N SER A 34 -7.68 -0.47 3.27
CA SER A 34 -8.99 0.18 3.30
C SER A 34 -8.98 1.56 2.65
N LEU A 35 -10.18 2.07 2.34
CA LEU A 35 -10.34 3.43 1.86
C LEU A 35 -9.93 4.43 2.94
N HIS A 36 -9.26 5.48 2.52
CA HIS A 36 -8.92 6.62 3.37
C HIS A 36 -9.54 7.89 2.78
N SER A 37 -10.04 8.79 3.64
CA SER A 37 -10.77 9.99 3.20
C SER A 37 -10.36 11.26 3.94
N LYS A 38 -9.25 11.20 4.69
CA LYS A 38 -8.73 12.34 5.47
C LYS A 38 -7.32 12.70 5.01
N GLU A 39 -6.93 13.93 5.27
CA GLU A 39 -5.56 14.35 5.02
C GLU A 39 -4.62 13.71 6.05
N VAL A 40 -3.45 13.27 5.59
CA VAL A 40 -2.44 12.62 6.44
C VAL A 40 -1.20 13.49 6.50
N LYS A 41 -0.91 14.01 7.69
CA LYS A 41 0.36 14.70 7.96
C LYS A 41 1.46 13.64 8.10
N GLY A 42 2.52 13.78 7.31
CA GLY A 42 3.68 12.88 7.36
C GLY A 42 4.25 12.79 8.79
N LYS A 43 4.51 11.57 9.25
CA LYS A 43 5.17 11.27 10.53
C LYS A 43 6.18 10.14 10.29
N ALA A 44 7.17 10.01 11.17
CA ALA A 44 8.25 9.03 11.02
C ALA A 44 7.74 7.58 10.82
N ASN A 45 6.60 7.24 11.43
CA ASN A 45 6.00 5.91 11.35
C ASN A 45 5.02 5.70 10.19
N LEU A 46 4.86 6.69 9.31
CA LEU A 46 3.92 6.68 8.20
C LEU A 46 4.66 6.92 6.88
N LYS A 47 4.30 6.18 5.84
CA LYS A 47 4.76 6.47 4.47
C LYS A 47 3.60 7.00 3.66
N VAL A 48 3.67 8.27 3.26
CA VAL A 48 2.64 8.92 2.43
C VAL A 48 3.21 9.12 1.04
N TYR A 49 2.65 8.46 0.03
CA TYR A 49 3.06 8.62 -1.37
C TYR A 49 2.22 9.67 -2.12
N ASN A 50 1.01 9.96 -1.62
CA ASN A 50 0.20 11.07 -2.12
C ASN A 50 0.44 12.33 -1.28
N HIS A 51 1.31 13.22 -1.74
CA HIS A 51 1.66 14.46 -1.04
C HIS A 51 0.68 15.62 -1.29
N PHE A 52 -0.28 15.45 -2.20
CA PHE A 52 -1.28 16.46 -2.53
C PHE A 52 -2.69 15.88 -2.39
N GLY A 53 -3.53 16.56 -1.61
CA GLY A 53 -4.89 16.12 -1.34
C GLY A 53 -4.96 14.95 -0.35
N VAL A 54 -6.08 14.23 -0.41
CA VAL A 54 -6.40 13.14 0.50
C VAL A 54 -5.95 11.81 -0.11
N PRO A 55 -5.02 11.04 0.51
CA PRO A 55 -4.76 9.68 0.07
C PRO A 55 -6.05 8.87 0.17
N ASN A 56 -6.34 8.05 -0.84
CA ASN A 56 -7.58 7.29 -0.93
C ASN A 56 -7.44 5.85 -0.43
N ILE A 57 -6.22 5.42 -0.06
CA ILE A 57 -5.91 4.11 0.47
C ILE A 57 -5.04 4.23 1.73
N GLU A 58 -5.37 3.46 2.76
CA GLU A 58 -4.52 3.15 3.92
C GLU A 58 -4.19 1.64 3.91
N ILE A 59 -2.91 1.32 4.10
CA ILE A 59 -2.42 -0.04 4.33
C ILE A 59 -1.78 -0.07 5.72
N SER A 60 -2.25 -0.96 6.59
CA SER A 60 -1.63 -1.22 7.90
C SER A 60 -0.80 -2.50 7.85
N LEU A 61 0.37 -2.48 8.48
CA LEU A 61 1.28 -3.62 8.54
C LEU A 61 1.08 -4.40 9.86
N ARG A 62 1.14 -5.73 9.80
CA ARG A 62 1.06 -6.60 10.99
C ARG A 62 2.28 -6.39 11.88
N GLU A 63 3.45 -6.45 11.26
CA GLU A 63 4.73 -6.13 11.87
C GLU A 63 5.30 -4.86 11.21
N PRO A 64 5.82 -3.91 11.99
CA PRO A 64 6.42 -2.71 11.43
C PRO A 64 7.69 -3.05 10.62
N ASP A 65 7.90 -2.35 9.51
CA ASP A 65 9.14 -2.40 8.73
C ASP A 65 10.03 -1.21 9.15
N GLY A 66 10.95 -1.46 10.08
CA GLY A 66 11.60 -0.38 10.84
C GLY A 66 10.59 0.35 11.72
N ASP A 67 10.44 1.67 11.53
CA ASP A 67 9.40 2.46 12.21
C ASP A 67 8.07 2.50 11.43
N LEU A 68 8.05 1.99 10.20
CA LEU A 68 6.90 2.10 9.32
C LEU A 68 5.79 1.16 9.76
N LYS A 69 4.62 1.73 10.11
CA LYS A 69 3.42 0.98 10.50
C LYS A 69 2.28 1.10 9.50
N LYS A 70 2.21 2.23 8.80
CA LYS A 70 1.11 2.52 7.87
C LYS A 70 1.61 3.20 6.61
N ILE A 71 0.95 2.86 5.51
CA ILE A 71 1.27 3.38 4.19
C ILE A 71 0.00 3.97 3.59
N TYR A 72 0.14 5.15 3.00
CA TYR A 72 -0.93 5.91 2.39
C TYR A 72 -0.66 6.12 0.91
N LEU A 73 -1.61 5.72 0.07
CA LEU A 73 -1.51 5.78 -1.38
C LEU A 73 -2.65 6.62 -1.95
N GLY A 74 -2.35 7.33 -3.04
CA GLY A 74 -3.32 7.90 -3.95
C GLY A 74 -3.28 7.10 -5.24
N VAL A 75 -4.39 6.49 -5.63
CA VAL A 75 -4.52 5.69 -6.86
C VAL A 75 -5.80 6.03 -7.62
N ASP A 76 -5.81 5.84 -8.94
CA ASP A 76 -6.98 6.20 -9.76
C ASP A 76 -8.23 5.36 -9.43
N ASN A 77 -8.03 4.09 -9.05
CA ASN A 77 -9.12 3.18 -8.69
C ASN A 77 -8.81 2.44 -7.38
N PRO A 78 -9.16 3.02 -6.23
CA PRO A 78 -8.82 2.46 -4.92
C PRO A 78 -9.51 1.12 -4.65
N ASN A 79 -10.79 0.99 -5.03
CA ASN A 79 -11.56 -0.24 -4.82
C ASN A 79 -10.92 -1.44 -5.51
N ARG A 80 -10.48 -1.27 -6.76
CA ARG A 80 -9.79 -2.34 -7.52
C ARG A 80 -8.51 -2.81 -6.83
N LEU A 81 -7.75 -1.89 -6.22
CA LEU A 81 -6.55 -2.25 -5.49
C LEU A 81 -6.88 -2.98 -4.18
N ILE A 82 -7.89 -2.50 -3.45
CA ILE A 82 -8.39 -3.15 -2.23
C ILE A 82 -8.82 -4.59 -2.52
N GLU A 83 -9.62 -4.80 -3.55
CA GLU A 83 -10.10 -6.13 -3.97
C GLU A 83 -8.93 -7.06 -4.32
N ALA A 84 -7.99 -6.57 -5.14
CA ALA A 84 -6.84 -7.36 -5.56
C ALA A 84 -5.94 -7.77 -4.38
N VAL A 85 -5.64 -6.84 -3.46
CA VAL A 85 -4.80 -7.11 -2.28
C VAL A 85 -5.55 -7.99 -1.29
N SER A 86 -6.83 -7.72 -1.01
CA SER A 86 -7.64 -8.52 -0.09
C SER A 86 -7.79 -9.96 -0.57
N GLY A 87 -7.98 -10.16 -1.89
CA GLY A 87 -8.00 -11.49 -2.50
C GLY A 87 -6.65 -12.23 -2.47
N ALA A 88 -5.54 -11.52 -2.29
CA ALA A 88 -4.22 -12.11 -2.09
C ALA A 88 -3.91 -12.38 -0.60
N VAL A 89 -4.50 -11.61 0.33
CA VAL A 89 -4.36 -11.81 1.79
C VAL A 89 -5.24 -12.95 2.29
N ALA A 90 -6.43 -13.14 1.70
CA ALA A 90 -7.28 -14.27 2.01
C ALA A 90 -6.59 -15.59 1.60
N PRO A 91 -6.71 -16.66 2.40
CA PRO A 91 -6.23 -17.97 1.98
C PRO A 91 -6.91 -18.34 0.67
N GLN A 92 -6.12 -18.46 -0.39
CA GLN A 92 -6.61 -18.92 -1.69
C GLN A 92 -6.96 -20.40 -1.55
N ASN A 93 -8.20 -20.68 -1.15
CA ASN A 93 -8.79 -22.00 -1.29
C ASN A 93 -9.19 -22.16 -2.77
N GLN A 94 -8.25 -22.65 -3.58
CA GLN A 94 -8.53 -23.35 -4.84
C GLN A 94 -7.57 -24.52 -4.98
#